data_AF-A0A957XXW4-F1
#
_entry.id   AF-A0A957XXW4-F1
#
_cell.length_a   1.000
_cell.length_b   1.000
_cell.length_c   1.000
_cell.angle_alpha   90.00
_cell.angle_beta   90.00
_cell.angle_gamma   90.00
#
_symmetry.space_group_name_H-M   'P 1'
#
loop_
_entity.id
_entity.type
_entity.pdbx_description
1 polymer ?
#
loop_
_entity_poly.entity_id
_entity_poly.type
_entity_poly.pdbx_seq_one_letter_code
_entity_poly.pdbx_strand_id
1 'polypeptide(L)'
;TGTVLRLGDEAVVEVTGLRNPCHQLDDFQPGLMAAVLDRDEAGNLVRKAGVMAVVIAGGEVRVGDTIRVELPSEPYRPLEPV
;
A
#
# COMPACT_ATOMS: atom_id res chain seq x y z
N THR A 1 2.97 7.04 7.32
CA THR A 1 2.28 5.91 7.98
C THR A 1 1.16 6.46 8.83
N GLY A 2 0.25 5.63 9.34
CA GLY A 2 -0.87 6.09 10.18
C GLY A 2 -2.17 6.39 9.44
N THR A 3 -2.24 6.16 8.11
CA THR A 3 -3.52 6.15 7.40
C THR A 3 -4.30 4.90 7.81
N VAL A 4 -5.54 5.08 8.26
CA VAL A 4 -6.43 3.98 8.62
C VAL A 4 -7.43 3.77 7.50
N LEU A 5 -7.57 2.51 7.07
CA LEU A 5 -8.57 2.08 6.09
C LEU A 5 -9.62 1.25 6.81
N ARG A 6 -10.88 1.69 6.73
CA ARG A 6 -12.03 0.88 7.15
C ARG A 6 -12.62 0.18 5.92
N LEU A 7 -12.68 -1.14 5.98
CA LEU A 7 -13.12 -2.01 4.90
C LEU A 7 -14.46 -2.63 5.32
N GLY A 8 -15.53 -2.24 4.65
CA GLY A 8 -16.87 -2.68 5.04
C GLY A 8 -17.27 -2.13 6.42
N ASP A 9 -17.99 -2.93 7.20
CA ASP A 9 -18.57 -2.49 8.47
C ASP A 9 -17.60 -2.61 9.66
N GLU A 10 -16.76 -3.64 9.68
CA GLU A 10 -15.98 -4.02 10.87
C GLU A 10 -14.46 -4.01 10.67
N ALA A 11 -13.95 -4.37 9.50
CA ALA A 11 -12.52 -4.58 9.31
C ALA A 11 -11.76 -3.25 9.23
N VAL A 12 -10.66 -3.15 10.00
CA VAL A 12 -9.81 -1.95 10.06
C VAL A 12 -8.35 -2.34 9.90
N VAL A 13 -7.67 -1.69 8.97
CA VAL A 13 -6.23 -1.84 8.75
C VAL A 13 -5.52 -0.49 8.78
N GLU A 14 -4.28 -0.47 9.23
CA GLU A 14 -3.41 0.71 9.21
C GLU A 14 -2.29 0.53 8.20
N VAL A 15 -2.12 1.51 7.31
CA VAL A 15 -1.05 1.52 6.30
C VAL A 15 0.31 1.74 6.95
N THR A 16 1.20 0.76 6.77
CA THR A 16 2.55 0.75 7.34
C THR A 16 3.63 1.20 6.37
N GLY A 17 3.38 1.18 5.06
CA GLY A 17 4.33 1.70 4.06
C GLY A 17 4.09 1.19 2.64
N LEU A 18 5.02 1.51 1.75
CA LEU A 18 5.02 1.01 0.38
C LEU A 18 5.44 -0.45 0.35
N ARG A 19 4.77 -1.25 -0.47
CA ARG A 19 5.22 -2.63 -0.73
C ARG A 19 6.52 -2.60 -1.53
N ASN A 20 7.55 -3.30 -1.05
CA ASN A 20 8.77 -3.48 -1.83
C ASN A 20 8.57 -4.62 -2.86
N PRO A 21 8.68 -4.35 -4.18
CA PRO A 21 8.59 -5.41 -5.17
C PRO A 21 9.80 -6.35 -5.08
N CYS A 22 9.61 -7.62 -5.46
CA CYS A 22 10.63 -8.66 -5.37
C CYS A 22 10.61 -9.58 -6.61
N HIS A 23 11.60 -10.46 -6.70
CA HIS A 23 11.81 -11.40 -7.82
C HIS A 23 10.60 -12.29 -8.14
N GLN A 24 9.71 -12.55 -7.18
CA GLN A 24 8.49 -13.33 -7.40
C GLN A 24 7.59 -12.76 -8.50
N LEU A 25 7.67 -11.45 -8.77
CA LEU A 25 6.98 -10.84 -9.90
C LEU A 25 7.55 -11.32 -11.24
N ASP A 26 8.88 -11.40 -11.35
CA ASP A 26 9.56 -11.86 -12.56
C ASP A 26 9.45 -13.38 -12.74
N ASP A 27 9.33 -14.14 -11.65
CA ASP A 27 9.02 -15.58 -11.69
C ASP A 27 7.63 -15.84 -12.30
N PHE A 28 6.65 -14.95 -12.05
CA PHE A 28 5.34 -15.02 -12.70
C PHE A 28 5.40 -14.55 -14.16
N GLN A 29 6.03 -13.41 -14.42
CA GLN A 29 6.21 -12.89 -15.78
C GLN A 29 7.49 -12.02 -15.87
N PRO A 30 8.43 -12.34 -16.78
CA PRO A 30 9.66 -11.58 -16.93
C PRO A 30 9.44 -10.07 -17.15
N GLY A 31 10.14 -9.25 -16.38
CA GLY A 31 10.12 -7.79 -16.48
C GLY A 31 9.03 -7.11 -15.64
N LEU A 32 8.19 -7.88 -14.95
CA LEU A 32 7.11 -7.35 -14.13
C LEU A 32 7.63 -6.60 -12.90
N MET A 33 8.79 -6.99 -12.34
CA MET A 33 9.41 -6.22 -11.25
C MET A 33 9.83 -4.82 -11.73
N ALA A 34 10.43 -4.73 -12.91
CA ALA A 34 10.82 -3.45 -13.50
C ALA A 34 9.59 -2.59 -13.86
N ALA A 35 8.49 -3.20 -14.31
CA ALA A 35 7.27 -2.49 -14.69
C ALA A 35 6.59 -1.73 -13.54
N VAL A 36 6.86 -2.10 -12.28
CA VAL A 36 6.30 -1.43 -11.08
C VAL A 36 7.30 -0.47 -10.40
N LEU A 37 8.47 -0.26 -11.01
CA LEU A 37 9.46 0.72 -10.55
C LEU A 37 9.52 1.89 -11.53
N ASP A 38 9.59 3.09 -10.98
CA ASP A 38 9.72 4.32 -11.76
C ASP A 38 10.71 5.27 -11.08
N ARG A 39 11.03 6.40 -11.72
CA ARG A 39 11.83 7.47 -11.13
C ARG A 39 11.11 8.80 -11.23
N ASP A 40 11.16 9.58 -10.15
CA ASP A 40 10.69 10.96 -10.18
C ASP A 40 11.70 11.89 -10.89
N GLU A 41 11.34 13.17 -11.02
CA GLU A 41 12.18 14.19 -11.66
C GLU A 41 13.54 14.40 -10.97
N ALA A 42 13.64 14.09 -9.68
CA ALA A 42 14.88 14.13 -8.91
C ALA A 42 15.67 12.81 -8.99
N GLY A 43 15.16 11.81 -9.72
CA GLY A 43 15.77 10.50 -9.89
C GLY A 43 15.50 9.53 -8.75
N ASN A 44 14.67 9.88 -7.77
CA ASN A 44 14.33 9.00 -6.65
C ASN A 44 13.45 7.85 -7.12
N LEU A 45 13.63 6.69 -6.49
CA LEU A 45 12.89 5.49 -6.84
C LEU A 45 11.43 5.57 -6.37
N VAL A 46 10.49 5.49 -7.31
CA VAL A 46 9.05 5.42 -7.07
C VAL A 46 8.60 3.96 -7.19
N ARG A 47 7.91 3.45 -6.17
CA ARG A 47 7.37 2.09 -6.15
C ARG A 47 5.88 2.11 -6.40
N LYS A 48 5.46 1.64 -7.57
CA LYS A 48 4.04 1.52 -7.97
C LYS A 48 3.50 0.12 -7.69
N ALA A 49 3.92 -0.47 -6.58
CA ALA A 49 3.66 -1.87 -6.23
C ALA A 49 2.56 -2.05 -5.16
N GLY A 50 1.85 -0.98 -4.81
CA GLY A 50 0.86 -0.95 -3.73
C GLY A 50 1.46 -0.61 -2.36
N VAL A 51 0.65 -0.80 -1.32
CA VAL A 51 0.99 -0.52 0.07
C VAL A 51 0.84 -1.78 0.93
N MET A 52 1.53 -1.80 2.06
CA MET A 52 1.35 -2.79 3.11
C MET A 52 0.55 -2.18 4.27
N ALA A 53 -0.16 -3.03 5.00
CA ALA A 53 -0.93 -2.64 6.15
C ALA A 53 -0.94 -3.75 7.21
N VAL A 54 -1.24 -3.38 8.45
CA VAL A 54 -1.48 -4.31 9.56
C VAL A 54 -2.94 -4.25 9.99
N VAL A 55 -3.47 -5.37 10.45
CA VAL A 55 -4.85 -5.44 10.96
C VAL A 55 -4.92 -4.82 12.34
N ILE A 56 -5.76 -3.81 12.50
CA ILE A 56 -6.07 -3.16 13.79
C ILE A 56 -7.33 -3.78 14.40
N ALA A 57 -8.34 -4.07 13.58
CA ALA A 57 -9.53 -4.81 13.96
C ALA A 57 -9.92 -5.78 12.85
N GLY A 58 -10.16 -7.04 13.21
CA GLY A 58 -10.65 -8.06 12.28
C GLY A 58 -12.14 -7.88 11.99
N GLY A 59 -12.57 -8.33 10.82
CA GLY A 59 -13.95 -8.29 10.37
C GLY A 59 -14.07 -8.96 9.01
N GLU A 60 -15.30 -9.23 8.58
CA GLU A 60 -15.55 -9.78 7.26
C GLU A 60 -15.43 -8.70 6.19
N VAL A 61 -14.75 -9.00 5.08
CA VAL A 61 -14.62 -8.11 3.92
C VAL A 61 -15.18 -8.82 2.69
N ARG A 62 -16.06 -8.15 1.96
CA ARG A 62 -16.75 -8.65 0.77
C ARG A 62 -16.49 -7.78 -0.45
N VAL A 63 -16.64 -8.37 -1.63
CA VAL A 63 -16.61 -7.62 -2.89
C VAL A 63 -17.74 -6.59 -2.88
N GLY A 64 -17.40 -5.34 -3.18
CA GLY A 64 -18.34 -4.21 -3.15
C GLY A 64 -18.34 -3.42 -1.85
N ASP A 65 -17.62 -3.88 -0.82
CA ASP A 65 -17.48 -3.12 0.42
C ASP A 65 -16.82 -1.76 0.17
N THR A 66 -17.35 -0.74 0.86
CA THR A 66 -16.79 0.60 0.81
C THR A 66 -15.47 0.64 1.56
N ILE A 67 -14.48 1.32 0.98
CA ILE A 67 -13.22 1.64 1.64
C ILE A 67 -13.31 3.09 2.11
N ARG A 68 -13.32 3.31 3.42
CA ARG A 68 -13.21 4.66 4.01
C ARG A 68 -11.78 4.92 4.43
N VAL A 69 -11.27 6.09 4.06
CA VAL A 69 -9.89 6.51 4.36
C VAL A 69 -9.91 7.56 5.46
N GLU A 70 -9.20 7.28 6.54
CA GLU A 70 -8.91 8.23 7.60
C GLU A 70 -7.43 8.62 7.48
N LEU A 71 -7.18 9.88 7.13
CA LEU A 71 -5.83 10.41 6.99
C LEU A 71 -5.20 10.65 8.36
N PRO A 72 -3.86 10.47 8.49
CA PRO A 72 -3.17 10.83 9.73
C PRO A 72 -3.24 12.34 9.97
N SER A 73 -2.85 12.80 11.15
CA SER A 73 -2.70 14.23 11.42
C SER A 73 -1.64 14.86 10.50
N GLU A 74 -1.85 16.10 10.10
CA GLU A 74 -0.84 16.88 9.38
C GLU A 74 0.39 17.19 10.26
N PRO A 75 1.58 17.39 9.65
CA PRO A 75 1.85 17.34 8.20
C PRO A 75 1.99 15.92 7.66
N TYR A 76 1.47 15.68 6.45
CA TYR A 76 1.63 14.41 5.77
C TYR A 76 3.09 14.16 5.38
N ARG A 77 3.52 12.91 5.52
CA ARG A 77 4.84 12.45 5.11
C ARG A 77 4.70 11.38 4.02
N PRO A 78 5.59 11.37 3.01
CA PRO A 78 5.67 10.27 2.05
C PRO A 78 5.78 8.92 2.77
N LEU A 79 5.19 7.88 2.16
CA LEU A 79 5.36 6.52 2.65
C LEU A 79 6.73 5.99 2.25
N GLU A 80 7.41 5.36 3.20
CA GLU A 80 8.65 4.62 2.96
C GLU A 80 8.36 3.14 2.68
N PRO A 81 9.28 2.41 2.04
CA PRO A 81 9.18 0.96 1.90
C PRO A 81 9.23 0.24 3.25
N VAL A 82 8.52 -0.88 3.35
CA VAL A 82 8.61 -1.83 4.47
C VAL A 82 9.16 -3.18 4.04
#